data_AF-B3EYJ0-F1
#
_entry.id   AF-B3EYJ0-F1
#
_cell.length_a   1.000
_cell.length_b   1.000
_cell.length_c   1.000
_cell.angle_alpha   90.00
_cell.angle_beta   90.00
_cell.angle_gamma   90.00
#
_symmetry.space_group_name_H-M   'P 1'
#
loop_
_entity.id
_entity.type
_entity.pdbx_description
1 polymer ?
#
loop_
_entity_poly.entity_id
_entity_poly.type
_entity_poly.pdbx_seq_one_letter_code
_entity_poly.pdbx_strand_id
1 'polypeptide(L)'
;MNCSNCDSNNIRKNGQRRGKQNYQCKNCGRQFIESYSPRGYSQEVKEACLTMYVNGNGFRAIERMTKVNHNTVIRWVKKLGRQLSDSNNNSQTPEVCQLDELETFIGKKKQDMGLDSCR
;
A
#
# COMPACT_ATOMS: atom_id res chain seq x y z
N MET A 1 3.72 -22.48 22.98
CA MET A 1 2.86 -21.91 21.92
C MET A 1 1.48 -21.81 22.53
N ASN A 2 0.89 -20.62 22.53
CA ASN A 2 -0.36 -20.36 23.23
C ASN A 2 -1.40 -19.89 22.22
N CYS A 3 -2.67 -20.18 22.46
CA CYS A 3 -3.72 -19.73 21.56
C CYS A 3 -3.95 -18.22 21.74
N SER A 4 -3.72 -17.41 20.70
CA SER A 4 -3.93 -15.94 20.73
C SER A 4 -5.38 -15.47 20.91
N ASN A 5 -6.31 -16.39 21.20
CA ASN A 5 -7.72 -16.08 21.47
C ASN A 5 -8.11 -16.30 22.93
N CYS A 6 -7.49 -17.29 23.59
CA CYS A 6 -7.90 -17.72 24.93
C CYS A 6 -6.70 -18.09 25.82
N ASP A 7 -5.49 -17.83 25.34
CA ASP A 7 -4.19 -18.07 25.99
C ASP A 7 -3.94 -19.50 26.51
N SER A 8 -4.80 -20.44 26.15
CA SER A 8 -4.67 -21.85 26.51
C SER A 8 -3.48 -22.51 25.82
N ASN A 9 -2.78 -23.36 26.57
CA ASN A 9 -1.67 -24.20 26.10
C ASN A 9 -2.15 -25.55 25.53
N ASN A 10 -3.45 -25.83 25.59
CA ASN A 10 -4.03 -27.08 25.13
C ASN A 10 -4.21 -27.08 23.60
N ILE A 11 -3.13 -27.37 22.89
CA ILE A 11 -3.04 -27.26 21.43
C ILE A 11 -2.64 -28.61 20.82
N ARG A 12 -3.27 -28.96 19.69
CA ARG A 12 -2.93 -30.15 18.90
C ARG A 12 -2.47 -29.79 17.50
N LYS A 13 -1.64 -30.65 16.90
CA LYS A 13 -1.33 -30.59 15.46
C LYS A 13 -2.60 -30.87 14.65
N ASN A 14 -2.81 -30.07 13.59
CA ASN A 14 -4.01 -30.10 12.75
C ASN A 14 -3.63 -29.97 11.26
N GLY A 15 -2.83 -30.93 10.79
CA GLY A 15 -2.32 -30.96 9.42
C GLY A 15 -1.34 -29.83 9.10
N GLN A 16 -1.17 -29.54 7.81
CA GLN A 16 -0.30 -28.46 7.33
C GLN A 16 -1.10 -27.46 6.50
N ARG A 17 -0.74 -26.17 6.61
CA ARG A 17 -1.25 -25.10 5.75
C ARG A 17 -0.07 -24.34 5.16
N ARG A 18 -0.03 -24.20 3.83
CA ARG A 18 1.02 -23.48 3.10
C ARG A 18 2.44 -24.00 3.43
N GLY A 19 2.59 -25.32 3.52
CA GLY A 19 3.86 -25.99 3.86
C GLY A 19 4.31 -25.84 5.32
N LYS A 20 3.48 -25.26 6.19
CA LYS A 20 3.79 -25.04 7.61
C LYS A 20 2.84 -25.82 8.50
N GLN A 21 3.30 -26.20 9.69
CA GLN A 21 2.46 -26.90 10.66
C GLN A 21 1.26 -26.03 11.07
N ASN A 22 0.06 -26.57 10.92
CA ASN A 22 -1.17 -25.95 11.40
C ASN A 22 -1.54 -26.56 12.74
N TYR A 23 -2.03 -25.74 13.66
CA TYR A 23 -2.40 -26.11 15.01
C TYR A 23 -3.87 -25.78 15.25
N GLN A 24 -4.49 -26.48 16.19
CA GLN A 24 -5.83 -26.17 16.67
C GLN A 24 -5.85 -26.16 18.20
N CYS A 25 -6.38 -25.11 18.78
CA CYS A 25 -6.67 -25.04 20.22
C CYS A 25 -7.86 -25.96 20.54
N LYS A 26 -7.72 -26.84 21.54
CA LYS A 26 -8.82 -27.71 21.99
C LYS A 26 -9.86 -26.96 22.84
N ASN A 27 -9.47 -25.85 23.47
CA ASN A 27 -10.37 -25.10 24.35
C ASN A 27 -11.32 -24.17 23.57
N CYS A 28 -10.83 -23.45 22.55
CA CYS A 28 -11.65 -22.51 21.76
C CYS A 28 -11.82 -22.89 20.29
N GLY A 29 -11.20 -23.99 19.83
CA GLY A 29 -11.31 -24.45 18.44
C GLY A 29 -10.51 -23.65 17.40
N ARG A 30 -9.90 -22.51 17.77
CA ARG A 30 -9.14 -21.65 16.84
C ARG A 30 -7.97 -22.40 16.21
N GLN A 31 -7.81 -22.21 14.90
CA GLN A 31 -6.69 -22.73 14.12
C GLN A 31 -5.68 -21.64 13.80
N PHE A 32 -4.39 -21.98 13.86
CA PHE A 32 -3.30 -21.05 13.58
C PHE A 32 -2.06 -21.80 13.12
N ILE A 33 -1.18 -21.12 12.40
CA ILE A 33 0.01 -21.70 11.77
C ILE A 33 1.21 -21.42 12.66
N GLU A 34 2.18 -22.33 12.68
CA GLU A 34 3.43 -22.23 13.46
C GLU A 34 4.14 -20.90 13.33
N SER A 35 4.30 -20.43 12.09
CA SER A 35 4.92 -19.14 11.77
C SER A 35 4.16 -18.47 10.65
N TYR A 36 3.76 -17.22 10.85
CA TYR A 36 3.22 -16.41 9.77
C TYR A 36 4.38 -15.89 8.93
N SER A 37 4.35 -16.15 7.62
CA SER A 37 5.25 -15.42 6.71
C SER A 37 4.70 -13.99 6.53
N PRO A 38 5.57 -12.96 6.57
CA PRO A 38 5.15 -11.62 6.20
C PRO A 38 4.52 -11.67 4.80
N ARG A 39 3.34 -11.07 4.66
CA ARG A 39 2.66 -10.98 3.36
C ARG A 39 3.07 -9.68 2.69
N GLY A 40 3.61 -9.78 1.49
CA GLY A 40 3.92 -8.64 0.63
C GLY A 40 5.40 -8.32 0.59
N TYR A 41 5.71 -7.17 -0.02
CA TYR A 41 7.07 -6.65 -0.11
C TYR A 41 7.56 -6.18 1.25
N SER A 42 8.86 -6.29 1.47
CA SER A 42 9.50 -5.77 2.67
C SER A 42 9.40 -4.24 2.72
N GLN A 43 9.57 -3.68 3.91
CA GLN A 43 9.47 -2.24 4.10
C GLN A 43 10.58 -1.50 3.33
N GLU A 44 11.77 -2.08 3.24
CA GLU A 44 12.92 -1.53 2.51
C GLU A 44 12.62 -1.43 1.00
N VAL A 45 11.99 -2.46 0.41
CA VAL A 45 11.59 -2.44 -1.00
C VAL A 45 10.55 -1.35 -1.27
N LYS A 46 9.60 -1.20 -0.35
CA LYS A 46 8.56 -0.16 -0.45
C LYS A 46 9.19 1.23 -0.38
N GLU A 47 10.08 1.47 0.57
CA GLU A 47 10.80 2.75 0.73
C GLU A 47 11.64 3.07 -0.51
N ALA A 48 12.40 2.10 -1.03
CA ALA A 48 13.18 2.29 -2.25
C ALA A 48 12.30 2.71 -3.45
N CYS A 49 11.15 2.04 -3.65
CA CYS A 49 10.21 2.39 -4.72
C CYS A 49 9.64 3.82 -4.56
N LEU A 50 9.34 4.23 -3.33
CA LEU A 50 8.81 5.55 -3.04
C LEU A 50 9.87 6.64 -3.24
N THR A 51 11.11 6.41 -2.81
CA THR A 51 12.24 7.31 -3.07
C THR A 51 12.45 7.50 -4.57
N MET A 52 12.39 6.42 -5.37
CA MET A 52 12.48 6.54 -6.83
C MET A 52 11.36 7.41 -7.41
N TYR A 53 10.12 7.28 -6.91
CA TYR A 53 8.99 8.10 -7.35
C TYR A 53 9.18 9.59 -7.00
N VAL A 54 9.61 9.90 -5.78
CA VAL A 54 9.89 11.29 -5.35
C VAL A 54 11.02 11.90 -6.20
N ASN A 55 11.99 11.09 -6.61
CA ASN A 55 13.07 11.49 -7.53
C ASN A 55 12.64 11.54 -9.01
N GLY A 56 11.34 11.51 -9.32
CA GLY A 56 10.81 11.73 -10.67
C GLY A 56 10.75 10.48 -11.56
N ASN A 57 11.00 9.28 -11.04
CA ASN A 57 10.86 8.07 -11.84
C ASN A 57 9.38 7.74 -12.09
N GLY A 58 9.02 7.53 -13.37
CA GLY A 58 7.69 7.06 -13.73
C GLY A 58 7.39 5.64 -13.20
N PHE A 59 6.13 5.34 -12.89
CA PHE A 59 5.73 4.06 -12.28
C PHE A 59 6.19 2.82 -13.05
N ARG A 60 6.15 2.85 -14.38
CA ARG A 60 6.63 1.75 -15.24
C ARG A 60 8.16 1.64 -15.23
N ALA A 61 8.88 2.73 -15.03
CA ALA A 61 10.34 2.69 -14.88
C ALA A 61 10.72 2.01 -13.56
N ILE A 62 10.03 2.37 -12.47
CA ILE A 62 10.21 1.74 -11.15
C ILE A 62 9.95 0.23 -11.24
N GLU A 63 8.90 -0.19 -11.94
CA GLU A 63 8.62 -1.62 -12.16
C GLU A 63 9.75 -2.33 -12.91
N ARG A 64 10.31 -1.73 -13.96
CA ARG A 64 11.43 -2.34 -14.69
C ARG A 64 12.66 -2.53 -13.81
N MET A 65 12.95 -1.56 -12.93
CA MET A 65 14.11 -1.57 -12.02
C MET A 65 13.94 -2.52 -10.84
N THR A 66 12.77 -2.52 -10.20
CA THR A 66 12.53 -3.22 -8.91
C THR A 66 11.76 -4.53 -9.07
N LYS A 67 11.19 -4.80 -10.25
CA LYS A 67 10.24 -5.89 -10.52
C LYS A 67 8.97 -5.85 -9.67
N VAL A 68 8.72 -4.75 -8.96
CA VAL A 68 7.45 -4.49 -8.27
C VAL A 68 6.45 -3.99 -9.29
N ASN A 69 5.26 -4.61 -9.35
CA ASN A 69 4.21 -4.19 -10.28
C ASN A 69 3.88 -2.69 -10.11
N HIS A 70 3.83 -1.93 -11.20
CA HIS A 70 3.58 -0.49 -11.16
C HIS A 70 2.29 -0.11 -10.43
N ASN A 71 1.24 -0.95 -10.49
CA ASN A 71 -0.01 -0.73 -9.76
C ASN A 71 0.17 -0.84 -8.24
N THR A 72 1.09 -1.68 -7.77
CA THR A 72 1.45 -1.76 -6.36
C THR A 72 2.09 -0.45 -5.89
N VAL A 73 3.02 0.09 -6.67
CA VAL A 73 3.67 1.37 -6.39
C VAL A 73 2.65 2.52 -6.37
N ILE A 74 1.75 2.58 -7.35
CA ILE A 74 0.64 3.56 -7.39
C ILE A 74 -0.21 3.49 -6.11
N ARG A 75 -0.55 2.28 -5.64
CA ARG A 75 -1.32 2.12 -4.40
C ARG A 75 -0.57 2.64 -3.18
N TRP A 76 0.75 2.43 -3.10
CA TRP A 76 1.57 2.95 -2.01
C TRP A 76 1.63 4.47 -2.03
N VAL A 77 1.88 5.08 -3.19
CA VAL A 77 1.88 6.54 -3.34
C VAL A 77 0.52 7.12 -2.94
N LYS A 78 -0.59 6.57 -3.45
CA LYS A 78 -1.94 7.04 -3.07
C LYS A 78 -2.23 6.87 -1.58
N LYS A 79 -1.73 5.80 -0.95
CA LYS A 79 -1.92 5.58 0.49
C LYS A 79 -1.17 6.65 1.30
N LEU A 80 0.07 6.94 0.94
CA LEU A 80 0.86 7.98 1.61
C LEU A 80 0.31 9.38 1.35
N GLY A 81 -0.09 9.68 0.10
CA GLY A 81 -0.69 10.96 -0.24
C GLY A 81 -1.94 11.28 0.60
N ARG A 82 -2.77 10.27 0.93
CA ARG A 82 -3.91 10.44 1.84
C ARG A 82 -3.54 10.66 3.31
N GLN A 83 -2.32 10.33 3.71
CA GLN A 83 -1.84 10.51 5.09
C GLN A 83 -1.19 11.88 5.29
N LEU A 84 -0.82 12.56 4.21
CA LEU A 84 -0.32 13.93 4.26
C LEU A 84 -1.48 14.88 4.53
N SER A 85 -1.30 15.83 5.44
CA SER A 85 -2.27 16.88 5.70
C SER A 85 -2.24 17.91 4.57
N ASP A 86 -3.41 18.35 4.12
CA ASP A 86 -3.53 19.43 3.12
C ASP A 86 -3.05 20.78 3.66
N SER A 87 -3.05 20.94 4.98
CA SER A 87 -2.72 22.20 5.65
C SER A 87 -1.24 22.26 6.03
N ASN A 88 -0.63 23.40 5.70
CA ASN A 88 0.68 23.77 6.23
C ASN A 88 0.47 24.13 7.71
N ASN A 89 1.09 23.40 8.64
CA ASN A 89 0.93 23.62 10.09
C ASN A 89 1.60 24.93 10.58
N ASN A 90 2.05 25.79 9.68
CA ASN A 90 2.63 27.08 10.04
C ASN A 90 1.53 28.04 10.50
N SER A 91 1.51 28.30 11.80
CA SER A 91 0.62 29.27 12.44
C SER A 91 1.02 30.73 12.18
N GLN A 92 2.21 30.96 11.63
CA GLN A 92 2.75 32.29 11.37
C GLN A 92 2.73 32.60 9.87
N THR A 93 2.04 33.67 9.50
CA THR A 93 2.10 34.24 8.14
C THR A 93 3.45 34.93 7.96
N PRO A 94 4.24 34.58 6.93
CA PRO A 94 5.51 35.24 6.68
C PRO A 94 5.30 36.68 6.21
N GLU A 95 6.23 37.58 6.53
CA GLU A 95 6.21 38.99 6.10
C GLU A 95 6.43 39.14 4.59
N VAL A 96 7.23 38.25 4.00
CA VAL A 96 7.49 38.19 2.54
C VAL A 96 7.17 36.78 2.05
N CYS A 97 6.39 36.69 0.98
CA CYS A 97 6.06 35.42 0.32
C CYS A 97 6.33 35.55 -1.18
N GLN A 98 7.05 34.57 -1.75
CA GLN A 98 7.20 34.42 -3.19
C GLN A 98 6.20 33.37 -3.67
N LEU A 99 5.37 33.76 -4.65
CA LEU A 99 4.47 32.86 -5.34
C LEU A 99 5.14 32.46 -6.66
N ASP A 100 5.26 31.16 -6.89
CA ASP A 100 5.77 30.61 -8.15
C ASP A 100 4.63 29.86 -8.84
N GLU A 101 4.53 30.02 -10.16
CA GLU A 101 3.47 29.42 -10.97
C GLU A 101 3.97 28.13 -11.60
N LEU A 102 3.33 27.01 -11.25
CA LEU A 102 3.61 25.71 -11.85
C LEU A 102 2.47 25.31 -12.78
N GLU A 103 2.72 25.37 -14.08
CA GLU A 103 1.82 24.85 -15.09
C GLU A 103 2.08 23.36 -15.31
N THR A 104 1.05 22.53 -15.07
CA THR A 104 1.11 21.10 -15.39
C THR A 104 -0.16 20.67 -16.11
N PHE A 105 0.00 19.82 -17.13
CA PHE A 105 -1.15 19.26 -17.83
C PHE A 105 -1.81 18.19 -16.96
N ILE A 106 -2.99 18.51 -16.42
CA ILE A 106 -3.86 17.54 -15.74
C ILE A 106 -4.88 17.08 -16.79
N GLY A 107 -4.83 15.79 -17.15
CA GLY A 107 -5.59 15.25 -18.28
C GLY A 107 -7.05 15.72 -18.36
N LYS A 108 -7.50 16.12 -19.56
CA LYS A 108 -8.89 16.51 -19.81
C LYS A 108 -9.81 15.30 -19.75
N LYS A 109 -10.94 15.42 -19.05
CA LYS A 109 -12.07 14.49 -19.16
C LYS A 109 -12.59 14.58 -20.60
N LYS A 110 -12.72 13.45 -21.31
CA LYS A 110 -13.43 13.44 -22.60
C LYS A 110 -14.87 13.90 -22.33
N GLN A 111 -15.33 14.93 -23.04
CA GLN A 111 -16.76 15.16 -23.16
C GLN A 111 -17.28 14.04 -24.06
N ASP A 112 -18.12 13.15 -23.53
CA ASP A 112 -18.97 12.31 -24.36
C ASP A 112 -19.96 13.25 -25.06
N MET A 113 -19.53 13.86 -26.17
CA MET A 113 -20.46 14.36 -27.17
C MET A 113 -21.08 13.10 -27.76
N GLY A 114 -22.25 12.72 -27.22
CA GLY A 114 -23.09 11.70 -27.81
C GLY A 114 -23.44 12.13 -29.22
N LEU A 115 -22.66 11.66 -30.20
CA LEU A 115 -23.13 11.49 -31.56
C LEU A 115 -24.05 10.28 -31.50
N ASP A 116 -25.28 10.54 -31.05
CA ASP A 116 -26.40 9.67 -31.27
C ASP A 116 -26.49 9.38 -32.77
N SER A 117 -26.68 8.10 -33.06
CA SER A 117 -27.00 7.51 -34.34
C SER A 117 -27.72 8.42 -35.33
N CYS A 118 -27.16 8.57 -36.51
CA CYS A 118 -27.94 8.70 -37.74
C CYS A 118 -27.36 7.73 -38.78
N ARG A 119 -28.25 6.82 -39.18
CA ARG A 119 -28.28 5.93 -40.36
C ARG A 119 -27.22 6.15 -41.42
#